data_AF-A0A0L7KSJ4-F1
#
_entry.id   AF-A0A0L7KSJ4-F1
#
_cell.length_a   1.000
_cell.length_b   1.000
_cell.length_c   1.000
_cell.angle_alpha   90.00
_cell.angle_beta   90.00
_cell.angle_gamma   90.00
#
_symmetry.space_group_name_H-M   'P 1'
#
loop_
_entity.id
_entity.type
_entity.pdbx_description
1 polymer ?
#
loop_
_entity_poly.entity_id
_entity_poly.type
_entity_poly.pdbx_seq_one_letter_code
_entity_poly.pdbx_strand_id
1 'polypeptide(L)'
;MPKAKRRKQDSAEPMEVDEPVASGSGTSAKSRNIPIESGSESGDECDHISDDEEGGIRIGDIYIPPAPKPALTFDPTGPRMIITHIVNENFKSYAGKQYLGPFHKSFTAIIGPNGSGKSNVIDSMLFVFGYRATKIRSKKISVLIHSSSKYPNVQSASVSVHFCQIIDGN
;
A
#
# COMPACT_ATOMS: atom_id res chain seq x y z
N MET A 1 60.01 5.20 26.12
CA MET A 1 59.51 5.15 24.72
C MET A 1 59.72 3.74 24.19
N PRO A 2 58.70 3.07 23.62
CA PRO A 2 58.52 3.17 22.17
C PRO A 2 57.07 3.18 21.63
N LYS A 3 56.93 4.02 20.60
CA LYS A 3 56.16 3.91 19.34
C LYS A 3 54.64 3.68 19.33
N ALA A 4 53.95 4.75 18.90
CA ALA A 4 52.60 4.78 18.35
C ALA A 4 52.39 3.78 17.20
N LYS A 5 51.16 3.26 17.10
CA LYS A 5 50.68 2.47 15.96
C LYS A 5 49.45 3.16 15.36
N ARG A 6 49.65 3.84 14.23
CA ARG A 6 48.60 4.26 13.28
C ARG A 6 48.22 3.07 12.39
N ARG A 7 46.94 2.95 12.04
CA ARG A 7 46.32 2.39 10.80
C ARG A 7 44.92 1.84 11.17
N LYS A 8 43.88 1.93 10.35
CA LYS A 8 43.78 2.14 8.90
C LYS A 8 42.40 2.75 8.59
N GLN A 9 42.32 3.63 7.60
CA GLN A 9 41.08 4.04 6.92
C GLN A 9 40.50 2.83 6.20
N ASP A 10 39.20 2.56 6.38
CA ASP A 10 38.43 1.75 5.45
C ASP A 10 37.72 2.70 4.47
N SER A 11 38.15 2.61 3.22
CA SER A 11 37.59 3.27 2.05
C SER A 11 36.25 2.63 1.70
N ALA A 12 35.21 3.44 1.56
CA ALA A 12 33.94 3.03 0.96
C ALA A 12 34.15 2.83 -0.55
N GLU A 13 33.80 1.64 -1.06
CA GLU A 13 33.69 1.41 -2.50
C GLU A 13 32.32 1.92 -3.00
N PRO A 14 32.27 2.62 -4.15
CA PRO A 14 31.02 3.08 -4.73
C PRO A 14 30.28 1.94 -5.44
N MET A 15 28.96 1.87 -5.24
CA MET A 15 28.07 0.98 -6.00
C MET A 15 27.87 1.51 -7.41
N GLU A 16 28.03 0.65 -8.41
CA GLU A 16 27.72 0.93 -9.81
C GLU A 16 26.20 1.14 -10.00
N VAL A 17 25.85 2.13 -10.82
CA VAL A 17 24.48 2.45 -11.21
C VAL A 17 24.24 1.93 -12.63
N ASP A 18 23.32 0.98 -12.78
CA ASP A 18 22.84 0.57 -14.10
C ASP A 18 21.88 1.62 -14.68
N GLU A 19 22.20 2.16 -15.85
CA GLU A 19 21.33 3.04 -16.64
C GLU A 19 20.22 2.25 -17.36
N PRO A 20 19.01 2.83 -17.53
CA PRO A 20 17.98 2.23 -18.37
C PRO A 20 18.23 2.51 -19.86
N VAL A 21 18.29 1.44 -20.64
CA VAL A 21 18.36 1.45 -22.11
C VAL A 21 17.09 2.05 -22.72
N ALA A 22 17.26 3.11 -23.50
CA ALA A 22 16.25 3.63 -24.41
C ALA A 22 16.12 2.74 -25.66
N SER A 23 14.91 2.41 -26.08
CA SER A 23 14.64 1.88 -27.43
C SER A 23 13.69 2.82 -28.18
N GLY A 24 14.22 3.46 -29.21
CA GLY A 24 13.50 4.31 -30.13
C GLY A 24 13.01 3.58 -31.39
N SER A 25 11.94 4.14 -31.94
CA SER A 25 11.62 4.31 -33.37
C SER A 25 11.60 3.12 -34.34
N GLY A 26 10.39 2.83 -34.84
CA GLY A 26 10.07 2.96 -36.27
C GLY A 26 10.18 1.70 -37.14
N THR A 27 9.11 1.37 -37.88
CA THR A 27 9.14 1.23 -39.34
C THR A 27 7.74 1.02 -39.92
N SER A 28 7.49 1.73 -41.03
CA SER A 28 6.34 1.62 -41.92
C SER A 28 6.54 0.47 -42.91
N ALA A 29 5.49 -0.32 -43.18
CA ALA A 29 5.50 -1.32 -44.26
C ALA A 29 4.13 -1.43 -44.95
N LYS A 30 3.97 -0.56 -45.95
CA LYS A 30 3.55 -0.83 -47.35
C LYS A 30 2.50 -1.93 -47.63
N SER A 31 1.39 -1.43 -48.18
CA SER A 31 0.33 -2.09 -48.97
C SER A 31 0.78 -3.26 -49.86
N ARG A 32 0.01 -4.36 -49.84
CA ARG A 32 -0.13 -5.35 -50.92
C ARG A 32 -1.59 -5.75 -51.05
N ASN A 33 -2.07 -5.77 -52.28
CA ASN A 33 -3.46 -5.95 -52.68
C ASN A 33 -3.49 -7.06 -53.76
N ILE A 34 -4.10 -8.23 -53.52
CA ILE A 34 -4.48 -9.23 -54.56
C ILE A 34 -5.58 -10.16 -53.97
N PRO A 35 -6.39 -10.88 -54.77
CA PRO A 35 -7.68 -10.49 -55.35
C PRO A 35 -8.87 -11.30 -54.76
N ILE A 36 -10.09 -10.83 -55.06
CA ILE A 36 -11.37 -11.45 -54.69
C ILE A 36 -11.63 -12.67 -55.57
N GLU A 37 -11.91 -13.82 -54.97
CA GLU A 37 -12.53 -14.96 -55.65
C GLU A 37 -13.72 -15.46 -54.82
N SER A 38 -14.87 -15.52 -55.48
CA SER A 38 -16.19 -15.86 -54.95
C SER A 38 -16.38 -17.36 -54.78
N GLY A 39 -16.74 -17.80 -53.57
CA GLY A 39 -17.21 -19.16 -53.26
C GLY A 39 -18.24 -19.12 -52.14
N SER A 40 -19.37 -19.79 -52.34
CA SER A 40 -20.64 -19.66 -51.63
C SER A 40 -20.83 -20.66 -50.48
N GLU A 41 -21.67 -20.26 -49.53
CA GLU A 41 -22.48 -21.06 -48.55
C GLU A 41 -21.80 -21.65 -47.30
N SER A 42 -22.02 -21.00 -46.14
CA SER A 42 -22.80 -21.56 -45.02
C SER A 42 -22.89 -20.59 -43.82
N GLY A 43 -24.12 -20.16 -43.48
CA GLY A 43 -24.56 -19.73 -42.15
C GLY A 43 -23.83 -18.56 -41.47
N ASP A 44 -24.25 -17.33 -41.76
CA ASP A 44 -23.98 -16.17 -40.89
C ASP A 44 -24.71 -16.36 -39.55
N GLU A 45 -24.09 -17.03 -38.58
CA GLU A 45 -24.41 -16.80 -37.17
C GLU A 45 -23.45 -15.72 -36.69
N CYS A 46 -23.80 -14.48 -37.00
CA CYS A 46 -23.14 -13.34 -36.38
C CYS A 46 -23.32 -13.49 -34.87
N ASP A 47 -22.21 -13.71 -34.15
CA ASP A 47 -22.16 -13.70 -32.69
C ASP A 47 -22.85 -12.42 -32.20
N HIS A 48 -24.14 -12.53 -31.85
CA HIS A 48 -24.94 -11.40 -31.45
C HIS A 48 -24.48 -10.97 -30.06
N ILE A 49 -23.52 -10.04 -30.03
CA ILE A 49 -23.10 -9.38 -28.80
C ILE A 49 -24.24 -8.46 -28.36
N SER A 50 -24.95 -8.87 -27.31
CA SER A 50 -26.00 -8.06 -26.69
C SER A 50 -25.70 -7.88 -25.20
N ASP A 51 -25.80 -6.63 -24.76
CA ASP A 51 -25.69 -6.29 -23.34
C ASP A 51 -27.08 -6.37 -22.71
N ASP A 52 -27.19 -6.96 -21.52
CA ASP A 52 -28.42 -6.90 -20.73
C ASP A 52 -28.50 -5.60 -19.89
N GLU A 53 -29.68 -5.30 -19.34
CA GLU A 53 -29.89 -4.12 -18.47
C GLU A 53 -29.05 -4.16 -17.18
N GLU A 54 -28.48 -5.32 -16.82
CA GLU A 54 -27.68 -5.54 -15.63
C GLU A 54 -26.15 -5.44 -15.93
N GLY A 55 -25.77 -5.17 -17.19
CA GLY A 55 -24.40 -5.00 -17.64
C GLY A 55 -23.63 -6.29 -17.91
N GLY A 56 -24.32 -7.42 -18.06
CA GLY A 56 -23.80 -8.69 -18.56
C GLY A 56 -23.75 -8.73 -20.08
N ILE A 57 -22.79 -9.45 -20.63
CA ILE A 57 -22.56 -9.58 -22.08
C ILE A 57 -23.02 -10.96 -22.53
N ARG A 58 -23.87 -11.04 -23.55
CA ARG A 58 -24.21 -12.31 -24.23
C ARG A 58 -23.44 -12.44 -25.53
N ILE A 59 -22.77 -13.56 -25.73
CA ILE A 59 -22.11 -13.95 -26.99
C ILE A 59 -22.76 -15.27 -27.43
N GLY A 60 -23.76 -15.19 -28.32
CA GLY A 60 -24.61 -16.33 -28.65
C GLY A 60 -25.31 -16.90 -27.41
N ASP A 61 -25.10 -18.19 -27.14
CA ASP A 61 -25.63 -18.90 -25.96
C ASP A 61 -24.79 -18.69 -24.68
N ILE A 62 -23.67 -17.98 -24.75
CA ILE A 62 -22.77 -17.76 -23.63
C ILE A 62 -23.13 -16.45 -22.92
N TYR A 63 -23.51 -16.54 -21.64
CA TYR A 63 -23.73 -15.38 -20.78
C TYR A 63 -22.51 -15.10 -19.90
N ILE A 64 -21.93 -13.90 -20.05
CA ILE A 64 -20.87 -13.37 -19.21
C ILE A 64 -21.51 -12.41 -18.20
N PRO A 65 -21.58 -12.75 -16.90
CA PRO A 65 -22.17 -11.86 -15.90
C PRO A 65 -21.34 -10.58 -15.74
N PRO A 66 -21.97 -9.47 -15.32
CA PRO A 66 -21.26 -8.22 -15.07
C PRO A 66 -20.13 -8.43 -14.06
N ALA A 67 -19.02 -7.72 -14.24
CA ALA A 67 -17.93 -7.74 -13.28
C ALA A 67 -18.46 -7.34 -11.89
N PRO A 68 -18.10 -8.07 -10.81
CA PRO A 68 -18.54 -7.73 -9.47
C PRO A 68 -18.19 -6.27 -9.17
N LYS A 69 -19.15 -5.52 -8.64
CA LYS A 69 -18.90 -4.14 -8.20
C LYS A 69 -17.69 -4.15 -7.25
N PRO A 70 -16.71 -3.25 -7.43
CA PRO A 70 -15.56 -3.20 -6.54
C PRO A 70 -16.01 -3.15 -5.08
N ALA A 71 -15.40 -3.96 -4.20
CA ALA A 71 -15.76 -4.05 -2.78
C ALA A 71 -15.59 -2.72 -2.00
N LEU A 72 -15.13 -1.66 -2.68
CA LEU A 72 -14.91 -0.32 -2.18
C LEU A 72 -15.71 0.68 -3.04
N THR A 73 -16.99 0.40 -3.29
CA THR A 73 -17.92 1.40 -3.81
C THR A 73 -18.20 2.38 -2.69
N PHE A 74 -17.32 3.36 -2.52
CA PHE A 74 -17.53 4.47 -1.61
C PHE A 74 -18.72 5.26 -2.15
N ASP A 75 -19.87 5.18 -1.49
CA ASP A 75 -20.85 6.25 -1.57
C ASP A 75 -20.18 7.50 -0.99
N PRO A 76 -19.83 8.51 -1.81
CA PRO A 76 -19.14 9.70 -1.33
C PRO A 76 -19.98 10.51 -0.32
N THR A 77 -21.29 10.23 -0.26
CA THR A 77 -22.25 10.88 0.65
C THR A 77 -22.66 10.00 1.82
N GLY A 78 -22.26 8.72 1.78
CA GLY A 78 -22.59 7.74 2.80
C GLY A 78 -21.79 7.92 4.10
N PRO A 79 -22.22 7.31 5.21
CA PRO A 79 -21.44 7.31 6.44
C PRO A 79 -20.10 6.56 6.25
N ARG A 80 -19.00 7.11 6.78
CA ARG A 80 -17.69 6.43 6.81
C ARG A 80 -17.06 6.41 8.19
N MET A 81 -16.29 5.37 8.45
CA MET A 81 -15.49 5.25 9.68
C MET A 81 -14.18 6.01 9.53
N ILE A 82 -13.81 6.78 10.56
CA ILE A 82 -12.51 7.45 10.67
C ILE A 82 -11.82 7.03 11.96
N ILE A 83 -10.50 7.21 12.00
CA ILE A 83 -9.73 7.14 13.23
C ILE A 83 -9.68 8.54 13.84
N THR A 84 -10.05 8.67 15.11
CA THR A 84 -9.99 9.94 15.84
C THR A 84 -8.64 10.17 16.47
N HIS A 85 -8.06 9.15 17.10
CA HIS A 85 -6.75 9.18 17.73
C HIS A 85 -6.24 7.76 18.01
N ILE A 86 -4.94 7.66 18.29
CA ILE A 86 -4.27 6.44 18.74
C ILE A 86 -3.63 6.70 20.10
N VAL A 87 -3.76 5.75 21.02
CA VAL A 87 -3.08 5.77 22.32
C VAL A 87 -2.03 4.67 22.34
N ASN A 88 -0.76 5.06 22.42
CA ASN A 88 0.36 4.14 22.57
C ASN A 88 0.83 4.16 24.02
N GLU A 89 1.00 2.99 24.62
CA GLU A 89 1.63 2.87 25.93
C GLU A 89 2.85 1.96 25.83
N ASN A 90 4.03 2.52 26.08
CA ASN A 90 5.29 1.77 26.07
C ASN A 90 5.57 1.03 24.76
N PHE A 91 5.12 1.56 23.62
CA PHE A 91 5.26 0.94 22.30
C PHE A 91 6.44 1.53 21.51
N LYS A 92 7.45 0.71 21.20
CA LYS A 92 8.66 1.09 20.44
C LYS A 92 9.35 2.34 20.97
N SER A 93 9.31 3.45 20.24
CA SER A 93 9.91 4.73 20.67
C SER A 93 9.02 5.52 21.63
N TYR A 94 7.76 5.12 21.80
CA TYR A 94 6.79 5.80 22.66
C TYR A 94 6.89 5.26 24.09
N ALA A 95 7.61 5.99 24.94
CA ALA A 95 7.69 5.68 26.37
C ALA A 95 6.48 6.24 27.13
N GLY A 96 5.95 5.47 28.08
CA GLY A 96 4.74 5.84 28.80
C GLY A 96 3.54 5.95 27.87
N LYS A 97 2.50 6.65 28.31
CA LYS A 97 1.26 6.86 27.56
C LYS A 97 1.38 8.07 26.64
N GLN A 98 1.30 7.84 25.33
CA GLN A 98 1.39 8.83 24.26
C GLN A 98 0.09 8.87 23.47
N TYR A 99 -0.45 10.08 23.27
CA TYR A 99 -1.65 10.32 22.48
C TYR A 99 -1.24 10.87 21.10
N LEU A 100 -1.67 10.19 20.04
CA LEU A 100 -1.46 10.59 18.66
C LEU A 100 -2.80 11.06 18.08
N GLY A 101 -2.89 12.33 17.74
CA GLY A 101 -4.10 12.98 17.26
C GLY A 101 -4.39 14.28 18.01
N PRO A 102 -5.57 14.88 17.81
CA PRO A 102 -6.69 14.36 17.00
C PRO A 102 -6.32 14.25 15.51
N PHE A 103 -6.78 13.20 14.84
CA PHE A 103 -6.66 13.04 13.40
C PHE A 103 -7.80 13.74 12.68
N HIS A 104 -7.48 14.38 11.58
CA HIS A 104 -8.46 15.05 10.74
C HIS A 104 -9.26 14.02 9.94
N LYS A 105 -10.56 14.27 9.76
CA LYS A 105 -11.49 13.36 9.09
C LYS A 105 -11.11 13.00 7.66
N SER A 106 -10.40 13.86 6.94
CA SER A 106 -10.06 13.64 5.53
C SER A 106 -8.60 13.25 5.31
N PHE A 107 -7.66 13.98 5.92
CA PHE A 107 -6.23 13.80 5.67
C PHE A 107 -5.42 14.30 6.86
N THR A 108 -4.47 13.48 7.32
CA THR A 108 -3.51 13.83 8.36
C THR A 108 -2.11 13.53 7.85
N ALA A 109 -1.21 14.50 7.94
CA ALA A 109 0.21 14.31 7.65
C ALA A 109 1.00 14.08 8.94
N ILE A 110 1.92 13.12 8.93
CA ILE A 110 2.82 12.82 10.05
C ILE A 110 4.23 13.30 9.67
N ILE A 111 4.68 14.38 10.30
CA ILE A 111 5.97 15.04 10.01
C ILE A 111 6.82 15.19 11.27
N GLY A 112 8.12 15.44 11.11
CA GLY A 112 9.07 15.59 12.23
C GLY A 112 10.48 15.11 11.91
N PRO A 113 11.47 15.39 12.78
CA PRO A 113 12.88 15.10 12.53
C PRO A 113 13.16 13.59 12.47
N ASN A 114 14.33 13.19 11.96
CA ASN A 114 14.75 11.80 11.94
C ASN A 114 14.85 11.24 13.37
N GLY A 115 14.44 9.98 13.55
CA GLY A 115 14.43 9.34 14.87
C GLY A 115 13.27 9.71 15.81
N SER A 116 12.38 10.64 15.43
CA SER A 116 11.22 11.05 16.28
C SER A 116 10.11 10.00 16.43
N GLY A 117 10.22 8.84 15.76
CA GLY A 117 9.23 7.77 15.87
C GLY A 117 8.06 7.85 14.90
N LYS A 118 8.05 8.77 13.93
CA LYS A 118 6.98 8.91 12.91
C LYS A 118 6.52 7.58 12.29
N SER A 119 7.48 6.76 11.88
CA SER A 119 7.19 5.50 11.23
C SER A 119 6.58 4.46 12.19
N ASN A 120 6.77 4.65 13.51
CA ASN A 120 6.14 3.83 14.53
C ASN A 120 4.64 4.10 14.68
N VAL A 121 4.11 5.21 14.15
CA VAL A 121 2.66 5.43 14.05
C VAL A 121 2.01 4.35 13.18
N ILE A 122 2.57 4.09 12.00
CA ILE A 122 2.11 3.00 11.13
C ILE A 122 2.32 1.63 11.78
N ASP A 123 3.45 1.43 12.46
CA ASP A 123 3.69 0.18 13.17
C ASP A 123 2.67 -0.07 14.31
N SER A 124 2.17 1.00 14.94
CA SER A 124 1.14 0.93 15.97
C SER A 124 -0.17 0.40 15.37
N MET A 125 -0.57 0.92 14.20
CA MET A 125 -1.75 0.43 13.47
C MET A 125 -1.57 -1.02 13.01
N LEU A 126 -0.40 -1.38 12.47
CA LEU A 126 -0.14 -2.75 12.02
C LEU A 126 -0.18 -3.76 13.19
N PHE A 127 0.29 -3.35 14.37
CA PHE A 127 0.18 -4.16 15.58
C PHE A 127 -1.28 -4.42 15.97
N VAL A 128 -2.11 -3.38 15.97
CA VAL A 128 -3.54 -3.48 16.34
C VAL A 128 -4.31 -4.37 15.38
N PHE A 129 -4.02 -4.30 14.08
CA PHE A 129 -4.65 -5.16 13.07
C PHE A 129 -4.05 -6.57 12.99
N GLY A 130 -3.18 -6.96 13.93
CA GLY A 130 -2.69 -8.33 14.05
C GLY A 130 -1.74 -8.75 12.93
N TYR A 131 -1.07 -7.81 12.27
CA TYR A 131 -0.06 -8.16 11.28
C TYR A 131 1.13 -8.87 11.95
N ARG A 132 1.76 -9.80 11.21
CA ARG A 132 2.96 -10.49 11.68
C ARG A 132 4.08 -9.48 11.98
N ALA A 133 4.91 -9.78 12.98
CA ALA A 133 6.00 -8.90 13.43
C ALA A 133 6.93 -8.44 12.30
N THR A 134 7.15 -9.28 11.28
CA THR A 134 7.93 -8.96 10.09
C THR A 134 7.39 -7.74 9.33
N LYS A 135 6.06 -7.63 9.20
CA LYS A 135 5.39 -6.46 8.59
C LYS A 135 5.44 -5.23 9.50
N ILE A 136 5.47 -5.43 10.82
CA ILE A 136 5.67 -4.37 11.83
C ILE A 136 7.18 -3.98 11.93
N ARG A 137 8.02 -4.39 10.97
CA ARG A 137 9.46 -4.07 10.94
C ARG A 137 10.19 -4.50 12.22
N SER A 138 9.80 -5.64 12.78
CA SER A 138 10.34 -6.18 14.03
C SER A 138 10.61 -7.68 13.90
N LYS A 139 11.76 -8.14 14.39
CA LYS A 139 12.14 -9.56 14.30
C LYS A 139 11.43 -10.44 15.34
N LYS A 140 11.06 -9.86 16.49
CA LYS A 140 10.40 -10.54 17.61
C LYS A 140 9.37 -9.60 18.24
N ILE A 141 8.30 -10.17 18.82
CA ILE A 141 7.24 -9.40 19.46
C ILE A 141 7.74 -8.58 20.66
N SER A 142 8.71 -9.12 21.41
CA SER A 142 9.28 -8.45 22.59
C SER A 142 9.99 -7.13 22.25
N VAL A 143 10.44 -6.94 21.00
CA VAL A 143 11.09 -5.71 20.53
C VAL A 143 10.07 -4.57 20.34
N LEU A 144 8.76 -4.88 20.35
CA LEU A 144 7.73 -3.85 20.34
C LEU A 144 7.60 -3.13 21.68
N ILE A 145 8.11 -3.71 22.77
CA ILE A 145 8.11 -3.09 24.10
C ILE A 145 9.22 -2.04 24.15
N HIS A 146 8.87 -0.85 24.62
CA HIS A 146 9.81 0.26 24.78
C HIS A 146 10.98 -0.13 25.68
N SER A 147 12.19 0.20 25.25
CA SER A 147 13.41 -0.02 26.01
C SER A 147 14.30 1.21 25.89
N SER A 148 14.57 1.87 27.03
CA SER A 148 15.54 2.95 27.14
C SER A 148 16.09 3.05 28.55
N SER A 149 17.23 3.72 28.73
CA SER A 149 17.83 3.94 30.05
C SER A 149 16.94 4.76 30.99
N LYS A 150 16.11 5.65 30.44
CA LYS A 150 15.19 6.49 31.20
C LYS A 150 13.98 5.73 31.75
N TYR A 151 13.58 4.66 31.08
CA TYR A 151 12.43 3.83 31.45
C TYR A 151 12.87 2.37 31.60
N PRO A 152 13.57 2.03 32.70
CA PRO A 152 13.96 0.65 32.97
C PRO A 152 12.74 -0.21 33.36
N ASN A 153 12.82 -1.51 33.14
CA ASN A 153 11.85 -2.52 33.61
C ASN A 153 10.43 -2.42 33.02
N VAL A 154 10.29 -1.93 31.79
CA VAL A 154 9.03 -1.98 31.04
C VAL A 154 8.77 -3.44 30.59
N GLN A 155 7.66 -4.03 31.03
CA GLN A 155 7.34 -5.44 30.77
C GLN A 155 6.25 -5.66 29.71
N SER A 156 5.52 -4.61 29.33
CA SER A 156 4.40 -4.69 28.42
C SER A 156 4.26 -3.41 27.60
N ALA A 157 3.55 -3.53 26.48
CA ALA A 157 3.16 -2.43 25.61
C ALA A 157 1.71 -2.61 25.21
N SER A 158 0.98 -1.51 25.06
CA SER A 158 -0.40 -1.52 24.58
C SER A 158 -0.60 -0.46 23.51
N VAL A 159 -1.52 -0.71 22.59
CA VAL A 159 -1.92 0.24 21.55
C VAL A 159 -3.44 0.19 21.42
N SER A 160 -4.08 1.35 21.49
CA SER A 160 -5.52 1.50 21.29
C SER A 160 -5.79 2.43 20.11
N VAL A 161 -6.66 2.02 19.18
CA VAL A 161 -7.08 2.83 18.04
C VAL A 161 -8.56 3.14 18.19
N HIS A 162 -8.90 4.42 18.20
CA HIS A 162 -10.26 4.88 18.45
C HIS A 162 -10.93 5.28 17.15
N PHE A 163 -11.96 4.53 16.76
CA PHE A 163 -12.74 4.78 15.55
C PHE A 163 -14.04 5.52 15.88
N CYS A 164 -14.52 6.35 14.96
CA CYS A 164 -15.88 6.87 14.99
C CYS A 164 -16.49 6.88 13.59
N GLN A 165 -17.82 6.81 13.52
CA GLN A 165 -18.56 6.98 12.27
C GLN A 165 -18.85 8.47 12.07
N ILE A 166 -18.63 8.95 10.85
CA ILE A 166 -19.00 10.30 10.43
C ILE A 166 -19.88 10.22 9.18
N ILE A 167 -20.64 11.28 8.94
CA ILE A 167 -21.30 11.54 7.66
C ILE A 167 -20.64 12.80 7.13
N ASP A 168 -20.04 12.74 5.95
CA ASP A 168 -19.56 13.95 5.28
C ASP A 168 -20.79 14.68 4.73
N GLY A 169 -21.36 15.55 5.56
CA GLY A 169 -22.50 16.37 5.20
C GLY A 169 -22.13 17.47 4.19
N ASN A 170 -23.13 17.79 3.35
CA ASN A 170 -23.24 18.88 2.37
C ASN A 170 -22.46 20.16 2.71
#